data_AF-A0A1Q7ND27-F1
#
_entry.id   AF-A0A1Q7ND27-F1
#
_cell.length_a   1.000
_cell.length_b   1.000
_cell.length_c   1.000
_cell.angle_alpha   90.00
_cell.angle_beta   90.00
_cell.angle_gamma   90.00
#
_symmetry.space_group_name_H-M   'P 1'
#
loop_
_entity.id
_entity.type
_entity.pdbx_description
1 polymer ?
#
loop_
_entity_poly.entity_id
_entity_poly.type
_entity_poly.pdbx_seq_one_letter_code
_entity_poly.pdbx_strand_id
1 'polypeptide(L)'
;MNNHGSFGICGLCEIRKGKSAMAAHLKQCLPSAGNGSPRIPLLLLRVQSGYAPTYWMYVAAGSDAKLKQLDDLLRRIWLECCGHMSEFCTGRQKISMGHRMGEVFYRYGVGIKHVYDFGTSTELGVYFAGLTEGTTMKPVVAARNEPPIWPCDECGEAASNICVECDEGGFCCVRHAKDHDCGEEMLLPVVNSPRMGVCGYTG
;
A
#
# COMPACT_ATOMS: atom_id res chain seq x y z
N MET A 1 -7.91 -20.61 0.55
CA MET A 1 -7.76 -19.13 0.50
C MET A 1 -8.87 -18.59 -0.37
N ASN A 2 -9.97 -18.11 0.23
CA ASN A 2 -11.09 -17.56 -0.53
C ASN A 2 -10.63 -16.31 -1.28
N ASN A 3 -10.62 -16.40 -2.61
CA ASN A 3 -10.31 -15.31 -3.53
C ASN A 3 -11.50 -14.34 -3.59
N HIS A 4 -11.82 -13.68 -2.47
CA HIS A 4 -12.65 -12.49 -2.51
C HIS A 4 -11.81 -11.39 -3.12
N GLY A 5 -12.08 -11.09 -4.40
CA GLY A 5 -11.39 -10.02 -5.10
C GLY A 5 -11.51 -8.73 -4.28
N SER A 6 -10.39 -8.25 -3.76
CA SER A 6 -10.33 -6.97 -3.04
C SER A 6 -10.71 -5.84 -4.01
N PHE A 7 -11.78 -5.12 -3.68
CA PHE A 7 -12.17 -3.88 -4.33
C PHE A 7 -11.42 -2.71 -3.73
N GLY A 8 -11.41 -1.59 -4.44
CA GLY A 8 -10.85 -0.34 -3.96
C GLY A 8 -11.61 0.86 -4.49
N ILE A 9 -11.33 2.00 -3.89
CA ILE A 9 -11.98 3.28 -4.17
C ILE A 9 -11.02 4.19 -4.91
N CYS A 10 -11.50 4.83 -5.97
CA CYS A 10 -10.76 5.89 -6.66
C CYS A 10 -10.74 7.16 -5.79
N GLY A 11 -9.55 7.73 -5.55
CA GLY A 11 -9.41 8.94 -4.74
C GLY A 11 -9.90 10.23 -5.41
N LEU A 12 -10.33 10.17 -6.68
CA LEU A 12 -10.79 11.33 -7.45
C LEU A 12 -12.31 11.38 -7.61
N CYS A 13 -12.94 10.23 -7.89
CA CYS A 13 -14.38 10.17 -8.18
C CYS A 13 -15.13 9.12 -7.35
N GLU A 14 -14.46 8.52 -6.36
CA GLU A 14 -15.04 7.59 -5.40
C GLU A 14 -15.61 6.30 -6.00
N ILE A 15 -15.39 6.04 -7.29
CA ILE A 15 -15.88 4.81 -7.91
C ILE A 15 -15.22 3.58 -7.28
N ARG A 16 -16.04 2.59 -6.95
CA ARG A 16 -15.61 1.30 -6.46
C ARG A 16 -15.30 0.35 -7.62
N LYS A 17 -14.08 -0.16 -7.70
CA LYS A 17 -13.68 -1.16 -8.72
C LYS A 17 -12.70 -2.19 -8.16
N GLY A 18 -12.69 -3.37 -8.78
CA GLY A 18 -11.66 -4.39 -8.53
C GLY A 18 -10.28 -3.93 -9.02
N LYS A 19 -9.22 -4.53 -8.46
CA LYS A 19 -7.80 -4.18 -8.71
C LYS A 19 -7.45 -3.96 -10.19
N SER A 20 -7.77 -4.90 -11.09
CA SER A 20 -7.43 -4.77 -12.52
C SER A 20 -8.27 -3.72 -13.23
N ALA A 21 -9.57 -3.66 -12.93
CA ALA A 21 -10.49 -2.67 -13.50
C ALA A 21 -10.17 -1.23 -13.05
N MET A 22 -9.59 -1.07 -11.85
CA MET A 22 -9.16 0.22 -11.33
C MET A 22 -8.04 0.84 -12.19
N ALA A 23 -7.07 0.06 -12.68
CA ALA A 23 -6.03 0.59 -13.57
C ALA A 23 -6.63 1.18 -14.86
N ALA A 24 -7.56 0.46 -15.48
CA ALA A 24 -8.23 0.92 -16.70
C ALA A 24 -9.04 2.21 -16.44
N HIS A 25 -9.73 2.28 -15.29
CA HIS A 25 -10.45 3.47 -14.88
C HIS A 25 -9.52 4.67 -14.66
N LEU A 26 -8.43 4.50 -13.91
CA LEU A 26 -7.51 5.60 -13.57
C LEU A 26 -6.86 6.23 -14.80
N LYS A 27 -6.60 5.45 -15.86
CA LYS A 27 -6.09 5.96 -17.14
C LYS A 27 -7.01 7.00 -17.79
N GLN A 28 -8.31 6.96 -17.51
CA GLN A 28 -9.31 7.92 -18.01
C GLN A 28 -9.65 8.99 -16.98
N CYS A 29 -9.69 8.62 -15.69
CA CYS A 29 -10.08 9.51 -14.60
C CYS A 29 -9.03 10.59 -14.31
N LEU A 30 -7.74 10.22 -14.27
CA LEU A 30 -6.64 11.15 -13.97
C LEU A 30 -6.55 12.33 -14.96
N PRO A 31 -6.62 12.12 -16.29
CA PRO A 31 -6.64 13.24 -17.23
C PRO A 31 -7.87 14.14 -17.02
N SER A 32 -9.03 13.54 -16.76
CA SER A 32 -10.31 14.25 -16.65
C SER A 32 -10.36 15.21 -15.46
N ALA A 33 -9.58 14.94 -14.40
CA ALA A 33 -9.50 15.77 -13.19
C ALA A 33 -8.74 17.11 -13.38
N GLY A 34 -8.07 17.33 -14.52
CA GLY A 34 -7.14 18.45 -14.70
C GLY A 34 -7.74 19.85 -14.82
N ASN A 35 -9.05 20.02 -15.02
CA ASN A 35 -9.77 21.32 -15.09
C ASN A 35 -9.01 22.46 -15.84
N GLY A 36 -8.38 22.17 -16.99
CA GLY A 36 -7.64 23.15 -17.80
C GLY A 36 -6.17 23.40 -17.39
N SER A 37 -5.69 22.77 -16.32
CA SER A 37 -4.27 22.80 -15.95
C SER A 37 -3.42 22.02 -16.97
N PRO A 38 -2.16 22.45 -17.23
CA PRO A 38 -1.23 21.70 -18.05
C PRO A 38 -1.06 20.27 -17.51
N ARG A 39 -1.23 19.30 -18.40
CA ARG A 39 -1.04 17.89 -18.07
C ARG A 39 0.38 17.47 -18.40
N ILE A 40 0.93 16.60 -17.56
CA ILE A 40 2.20 15.94 -17.78
C ILE A 40 2.02 14.43 -17.89
N PRO A 41 2.95 13.72 -18.55
CA PRO A 41 2.98 12.26 -18.52
C PRO A 41 3.15 11.73 -17.10
N LEU A 42 2.30 10.78 -16.71
CA LEU A 42 2.34 10.09 -15.43
C LEU A 42 2.58 8.60 -15.63
N LEU A 43 3.39 8.04 -14.74
CA LEU A 43 3.45 6.62 -14.47
C LEU A 43 2.29 6.25 -13.55
N LEU A 44 1.54 5.23 -13.94
CA LEU A 44 0.61 4.55 -13.05
C LEU A 44 1.31 3.31 -12.48
N LEU A 45 1.56 3.30 -11.17
CA LEU A 45 2.25 2.24 -10.46
C LEU A 45 1.27 1.50 -9.54
N ARG A 46 1.21 0.18 -9.63
CA ARG A 46 0.49 -0.65 -8.66
C ARG A 46 1.46 -1.07 -7.57
N VAL A 47 1.16 -0.70 -6.33
CA VAL A 47 1.89 -1.16 -5.15
C VAL A 47 1.05 -2.22 -4.45
N GLN A 48 1.66 -3.35 -4.09
CA GLN A 48 0.96 -4.49 -3.50
C GLN A 48 1.85 -5.17 -2.46
N SER A 49 1.26 -5.65 -1.37
CA SER A 49 2.00 -6.48 -0.40
C SER A 49 2.47 -7.80 -1.03
N GLY A 50 3.71 -8.19 -0.74
CA GLY A 50 4.31 -9.45 -1.18
C GLY A 50 3.68 -10.68 -0.53
N TYR A 51 3.14 -10.55 0.69
CA TYR A 51 2.60 -11.66 1.47
C TYR A 51 1.08 -11.63 1.65
N ALA A 52 0.45 -10.45 1.48
CA ALA A 52 -0.99 -10.27 1.67
C ALA A 52 -1.60 -9.51 0.48
N PRO A 53 -1.89 -10.19 -0.65
CA PRO A 53 -2.24 -9.55 -1.91
C PRO A 53 -3.55 -8.75 -1.91
N THR A 54 -4.35 -8.86 -0.84
CA THR A 54 -5.53 -8.02 -0.55
C THR A 54 -5.17 -6.56 -0.31
N TYR A 55 -3.96 -6.29 0.20
CA TYR A 55 -3.41 -4.94 0.37
C TYR A 55 -2.77 -4.45 -0.93
N TRP A 56 -3.36 -3.41 -1.52
CA TRP A 56 -2.83 -2.78 -2.73
C TRP A 56 -3.30 -1.33 -2.88
N MET A 57 -2.53 -0.56 -3.63
CA MET A 57 -2.89 0.77 -4.07
C MET A 57 -2.35 1.05 -5.46
N TYR A 58 -2.95 2.02 -6.13
CA TYR A 58 -2.38 2.67 -7.30
C TYR A 58 -1.80 4.02 -6.90
N VAL A 59 -0.58 4.26 -7.36
CA VAL A 59 0.12 5.53 -7.23
C VAL A 59 0.25 6.14 -8.63
N ALA A 60 -0.16 7.38 -8.77
CA ALA A 60 0.13 8.20 -9.94
C ALA A 60 1.34 9.07 -9.63
N ALA A 61 2.33 9.10 -10.52
CA ALA A 61 3.54 9.90 -10.31
C ALA A 61 4.12 10.42 -11.62
N GLY A 62 4.68 11.63 -11.60
CA GLY A 62 5.45 12.15 -12.73
C GLY A 62 6.65 11.25 -13.06
N SER A 63 6.98 11.12 -14.35
CA SER A 63 8.11 10.32 -14.82
C SER A 63 9.45 10.74 -14.22
N ASP A 64 9.61 12.04 -13.94
CA ASP A 64 10.83 12.63 -13.39
C ASP A 64 10.91 12.59 -11.85
N ALA A 65 9.86 12.14 -11.17
CA ALA A 65 9.93 11.98 -9.72
C ALA A 65 10.89 10.84 -9.35
N LYS A 66 11.63 11.04 -8.25
CA LYS A 66 12.62 10.10 -7.76
C LYS A 66 11.97 8.97 -6.97
N LEU A 67 12.60 7.78 -6.97
CA LEU A 67 12.19 6.67 -6.10
C LEU A 67 12.16 7.05 -4.61
N LYS A 68 13.02 7.98 -4.16
CA LYS A 68 12.96 8.53 -2.80
C LYS A 68 11.59 9.10 -2.44
N GLN A 69 10.94 9.77 -3.39
CA GLN A 69 9.62 10.37 -3.17
C GLN A 69 8.51 9.31 -3.09
N LEU A 70 8.69 8.18 -3.79
CA LEU A 70 7.79 7.03 -3.66
C LEU A 70 7.99 6.36 -2.30
N ASP A 71 9.23 6.17 -1.86
CA ASP A 71 9.55 5.68 -0.51
C ASP A 71 8.90 6.55 0.58
N ASP A 72 9.07 7.87 0.50
CA ASP A 72 8.47 8.82 1.44
C ASP A 72 6.94 8.72 1.47
N LEU A 73 6.32 8.56 0.29
CA LEU A 73 4.87 8.36 0.21
C LEU A 73 4.48 7.06 0.92
N LEU A 74 5.11 5.93 0.58
CA LEU A 74 4.78 4.61 1.11
C LEU A 74 4.95 4.53 2.62
N ARG A 75 6.06 5.08 3.14
CA ARG A 75 6.32 5.18 4.56
C ARG A 75 5.22 5.94 5.27
N ARG A 76 4.91 7.15 4.80
CA ARG A 76 3.88 8.01 5.41
C ARG A 76 2.48 7.41 5.45
N ILE A 77 2.09 6.62 4.45
CA ILE A 77 0.70 6.15 4.30
C ILE A 77 0.48 4.69 4.68
N TRP A 78 1.56 3.92 4.87
CA TRP A 78 1.49 2.46 4.96
C TRP A 78 2.52 1.76 5.83
N LEU A 79 3.68 2.35 6.15
CA LEU A 79 4.79 1.54 6.70
C LEU A 79 5.47 2.15 7.93
N GLU A 80 5.52 3.47 8.05
CA GLU A 80 6.36 4.12 9.05
C GLU A 80 5.86 3.85 10.48
N CYS A 81 6.73 3.27 11.32
CA CYS A 81 6.47 3.08 12.74
C CYS A 81 7.50 3.78 13.65
N CYS A 82 8.80 3.64 13.40
CA CYS A 82 9.84 4.22 14.27
C CYS A 82 11.17 4.58 13.59
N GLY A 83 11.14 4.91 12.30
CA GLY A 83 12.28 5.46 11.56
C GLY A 83 13.20 4.41 10.92
N HIS A 84 12.71 3.20 10.68
CA HIS A 84 13.51 2.14 10.06
C HIS A 84 13.99 2.48 8.64
N MET A 85 14.98 1.71 8.19
CA MET A 85 15.53 1.79 6.84
C MET A 85 14.61 1.12 5.81
N SER A 86 14.73 1.56 4.57
CA SER A 86 14.04 0.98 3.43
C SER A 86 14.92 0.97 2.18
N GLU A 87 14.61 0.07 1.25
CA GLU A 87 15.30 -0.01 -0.03
C GLU A 87 14.39 -0.46 -1.18
N PHE A 88 14.79 -0.12 -2.41
CA PHE A 88 14.25 -0.72 -3.62
C PHE A 88 15.26 -1.70 -4.22
N CYS A 89 14.79 -2.82 -4.75
CA CYS A 89 15.64 -3.80 -5.41
C CYS A 89 14.96 -4.50 -6.59
N THR A 90 15.79 -5.10 -7.45
CA THR A 90 15.38 -6.02 -8.51
C THR A 90 16.23 -7.27 -8.42
N GLY A 91 15.61 -8.39 -8.04
CA GLY A 91 16.34 -9.57 -7.57
C GLY A 91 17.27 -9.22 -6.42
N ARG A 92 18.59 -9.40 -6.60
CA ARG A 92 19.62 -9.06 -5.59
C ARG A 92 20.21 -7.65 -5.75
N GLN A 93 19.85 -6.93 -6.80
CA GLN A 93 20.44 -5.62 -7.11
C GLN A 93 19.65 -4.50 -6.43
N LYS A 94 20.32 -3.69 -5.61
CA LYS A 94 19.74 -2.47 -5.03
C LYS A 94 19.60 -1.39 -6.10
N ILE A 95 18.50 -0.64 -6.04
CA ILE A 95 18.22 0.47 -6.93
C ILE A 95 18.36 1.76 -6.12
N SER A 96 19.19 2.68 -6.60
CA SER A 96 19.35 3.99 -5.94
C SER A 96 18.02 4.74 -5.88
N MET A 97 17.64 5.20 -4.69
CA MET A 97 16.48 6.06 -4.49
C MET A 97 16.61 7.43 -5.21
N GLY A 98 17.82 7.79 -5.64
CA GLY A 98 18.07 9.00 -6.43
C GLY A 98 17.63 8.91 -7.89
N HIS A 99 17.39 7.70 -8.41
CA HIS A 99 16.96 7.51 -9.80
C HIS A 99 15.52 7.97 -10.03
N ARG A 100 15.27 8.48 -11.24
CA ARG A 100 13.92 8.83 -11.72
C ARG A 100 13.11 7.57 -11.98
N MET A 101 11.85 7.56 -11.57
CA MET A 101 10.97 6.40 -11.77
C MET A 101 10.82 6.04 -13.25
N GLY A 102 10.76 7.03 -14.14
CA GLY A 102 10.68 6.77 -15.58
C GLY A 102 11.84 5.92 -16.09
N GLU A 103 13.06 6.24 -15.68
CA GLU A 103 14.27 5.48 -16.04
C GLU A 103 14.28 4.07 -15.45
N VAL A 104 13.85 3.96 -14.19
CA VAL A 104 13.79 2.69 -13.47
C VAL A 104 12.81 1.74 -14.17
N PHE A 105 11.58 2.19 -14.42
CA PHE A 105 10.56 1.34 -15.05
C PHE A 105 10.80 1.12 -16.55
N TYR A 106 11.49 2.05 -17.24
CA TYR A 106 12.00 1.79 -18.59
C TYR A 106 13.05 0.67 -18.59
N ARG A 107 13.98 0.66 -17.64
CA ARG A 107 15.06 -0.34 -17.55
C ARG A 107 14.58 -1.71 -17.07
N TYR A 108 13.71 -1.76 -16.07
CA TYR A 108 13.33 -3.01 -15.39
C TYR A 108 11.94 -3.54 -15.80
N GLY A 109 11.17 -2.78 -16.58
CA GLY A 109 10.03 -3.24 -17.39
C GLY A 109 8.74 -3.62 -16.67
N VAL A 110 8.81 -4.47 -15.63
CA VAL A 110 7.63 -5.16 -15.08
C VAL A 110 7.38 -4.87 -13.61
N GLY A 111 8.44 -4.73 -12.81
CA GLY A 111 8.31 -4.36 -11.41
C GLY A 111 9.61 -4.38 -10.64
N ILE A 112 9.59 -3.74 -9.49
CA ILE A 112 10.67 -3.70 -8.51
C ILE A 112 10.09 -4.05 -7.13
N LYS A 113 10.94 -4.48 -6.21
CA LYS A 113 10.58 -4.73 -4.83
C LYS A 113 10.95 -3.53 -3.96
N HIS A 114 10.15 -3.24 -2.96
CA HIS A 114 10.44 -2.32 -1.87
C HIS A 114 10.42 -3.11 -0.56
N VAL A 115 11.40 -2.86 0.31
CA VAL A 115 11.50 -3.49 1.63
C VAL A 115 11.62 -2.38 2.65
N TYR A 116 10.76 -2.38 3.66
CA TYR A 116 10.85 -1.50 4.83
C TYR A 116 11.05 -2.33 6.10
N ASP A 117 11.99 -1.88 6.92
CA ASP A 117 12.54 -2.62 8.06
C ASP A 117 13.24 -3.92 7.62
N PHE A 118 14.47 -4.14 8.08
CA PHE A 118 15.22 -5.36 7.76
C PHE A 118 15.15 -6.41 8.87
N GLY A 119 14.70 -6.02 10.08
CA GLY A 119 14.46 -6.94 11.18
C GLY A 119 13.09 -7.60 11.08
N THR A 120 12.04 -6.80 10.88
CA THR A 120 10.67 -7.29 10.67
C THR A 120 10.13 -6.81 9.33
N SER A 121 10.66 -7.36 8.24
CA SER A 121 10.46 -6.77 6.92
C SER A 121 9.01 -6.74 6.45
N THR A 122 8.57 -5.58 5.97
CA THR A 122 7.37 -5.43 5.16
C THR A 122 7.79 -5.28 3.70
N GLU A 123 7.41 -6.26 2.88
CA GLU A 123 7.80 -6.33 1.48
C GLU A 123 6.66 -5.93 0.55
N LEU A 124 6.92 -5.01 -0.36
CA LEU A 124 5.98 -4.55 -1.37
C LEU A 124 6.51 -4.81 -2.77
N GLY A 125 5.66 -5.28 -3.67
CA GLY A 125 5.89 -5.23 -5.11
C GLY A 125 5.36 -3.92 -5.69
N VAL A 126 6.19 -3.24 -6.48
CA VAL A 126 5.82 -2.04 -7.24
C VAL A 126 5.87 -2.37 -8.72
N TYR A 127 4.69 -2.39 -9.36
CA TYR A 127 4.51 -2.85 -10.73
C TYR A 127 4.07 -1.71 -11.64
N PHE A 128 4.64 -1.64 -12.84
CA PHE A 128 4.19 -0.68 -13.85
C PHE A 128 2.83 -1.09 -14.43
N ALA A 129 1.81 -0.25 -14.27
CA ALA A 129 0.45 -0.50 -14.76
C ALA A 129 0.11 0.28 -16.05
N GLY A 130 1.04 1.09 -16.53
CA GLY A 130 0.94 1.84 -17.78
C GLY A 130 1.16 3.34 -17.60
N LEU A 131 0.99 4.06 -18.71
CA LEU A 131 1.06 5.52 -18.76
C LEU A 131 -0.35 6.13 -18.71
N THR A 132 -0.41 7.35 -18.21
CA THR A 132 -1.57 8.24 -18.28
C THR A 132 -1.08 9.70 -18.22
N GLU A 133 -2.00 10.64 -18.09
CA GLU A 133 -1.71 12.06 -17.96
C GLU A 133 -2.40 12.63 -16.73
N GLY A 134 -1.86 13.71 -16.18
CA GLY A 134 -2.48 14.43 -15.08
C GLY A 134 -1.62 15.59 -14.63
N THR A 135 -1.92 16.13 -13.46
CA THR A 135 -1.32 17.38 -12.96
C THR A 135 -0.28 17.17 -11.87
N THR A 136 -0.10 15.93 -11.39
CA THR A 136 0.78 15.65 -10.24
C THR A 136 2.23 15.38 -10.64
N MET A 137 3.15 16.23 -10.17
CA MET A 137 4.58 15.99 -10.33
C MET A 137 5.11 14.94 -9.35
N LYS A 138 4.60 14.93 -8.12
CA LYS A 138 5.03 14.02 -7.05
C LYS A 138 4.15 12.75 -7.04
N PRO A 139 4.64 11.64 -6.45
CA PRO A 139 3.80 10.47 -6.22
C PRO A 139 2.60 10.81 -5.34
N VAL A 140 1.41 10.38 -5.76
CA VAL A 140 0.16 10.48 -5.01
C VAL A 140 -0.63 9.18 -5.11
N VAL A 141 -1.36 8.83 -4.05
CA VAL A 141 -2.28 7.68 -4.08
C VAL A 141 -3.49 8.04 -4.94
N ALA A 142 -3.66 7.31 -6.05
CA ALA A 142 -4.79 7.49 -6.96
C ALA A 142 -5.97 6.59 -6.61
N ALA A 143 -5.71 5.41 -6.04
CA ALA A 143 -6.72 4.50 -5.51
C ALA A 143 -6.10 3.56 -4.48
N ARG A 144 -6.90 3.03 -3.54
CA ARG A 144 -6.46 2.04 -2.55
C ARG A 144 -7.55 1.00 -2.34
N ASN A 145 -7.17 -0.23 -2.00
CA ASN A 145 -8.12 -1.25 -1.59
C ASN A 145 -8.96 -0.75 -0.41
N GLU A 146 -10.21 -1.20 -0.35
CA GLU A 146 -11.01 -1.09 0.86
C GLU A 146 -10.31 -1.87 1.99
N PRO A 147 -10.32 -1.37 3.24
CA PRO A 147 -9.76 -2.10 4.37
C PRO A 147 -10.31 -3.53 4.43
N PRO A 148 -9.46 -4.57 4.45
CA PRO A 148 -9.94 -5.92 4.67
C PRO A 148 -10.63 -6.01 6.04
N ILE A 149 -11.75 -6.73 6.09
CA ILE A 149 -12.42 -7.05 7.36
C ILE A 149 -11.79 -8.33 7.89
N TRP A 150 -11.17 -8.23 9.05
CA TRP A 150 -10.61 -9.36 9.78
C TRP A 150 -11.64 -9.84 10.80
N PRO A 151 -11.99 -11.13 10.84
CA PRO A 151 -12.89 -11.64 11.87
C PRO A 151 -12.16 -11.72 13.22
N CYS A 152 -12.89 -11.48 14.29
CA CYS A 152 -12.45 -11.77 15.64
C CYS A 152 -12.38 -13.29 15.82
N ASP A 153 -11.28 -13.77 16.39
CA ASP A 153 -11.01 -15.20 16.53
C ASP A 153 -12.01 -15.90 17.46
N GLU A 154 -12.63 -15.17 18.40
CA GLU A 154 -13.58 -15.69 19.38
C GLU A 154 -15.03 -15.76 18.89
N CYS A 155 -15.50 -14.77 18.12
CA CYS A 155 -16.91 -14.70 17.70
C CYS A 155 -17.18 -14.43 16.23
N GLY A 156 -16.14 -14.24 15.41
CA GLY A 156 -16.27 -14.00 13.97
C GLY A 156 -16.72 -12.60 13.55
N GLU A 157 -17.17 -11.76 14.48
CA GLU A 157 -17.49 -10.34 14.23
C GLU A 157 -16.24 -9.54 13.83
N ALA A 158 -16.40 -8.38 13.20
CA ALA A 158 -15.25 -7.57 12.77
C ALA A 158 -14.30 -7.23 13.93
N ALA A 159 -13.02 -7.57 13.76
CA ALA A 159 -11.96 -7.24 14.70
C ALA A 159 -11.60 -5.77 14.63
N SER A 160 -11.35 -5.18 15.80
CA SER A 160 -10.83 -3.82 15.96
C SER A 160 -9.36 -3.81 16.31
N ASN A 161 -8.85 -4.91 16.85
CA ASN A 161 -7.50 -5.03 17.38
C ASN A 161 -6.84 -6.34 16.92
N ILE A 162 -5.52 -6.34 16.91
CA ILE A 162 -4.65 -7.49 16.75
C ILE A 162 -3.63 -7.51 17.88
N CYS A 163 -3.47 -8.65 18.55
CA CYS A 163 -2.45 -8.85 19.57
C CYS A 163 -1.08 -9.15 18.94
N VAL A 164 -0.02 -8.51 19.45
CA VAL A 164 1.35 -8.70 18.93
C VAL A 164 2.11 -9.86 19.56
N GLU A 165 1.60 -10.45 20.65
CA GLU A 165 2.21 -11.59 21.36
C GLU A 165 1.61 -12.93 20.96
N CYS A 166 0.42 -12.94 20.35
CA CYS A 166 -0.16 -14.17 19.84
C CYS A 166 0.58 -14.62 18.57
N ASP A 167 1.05 -15.88 18.55
CA ASP A 167 1.77 -16.44 17.39
C ASP A 167 0.89 -16.45 16.12
N GLU A 168 -0.26 -17.14 16.18
CA GLU A 168 -1.22 -17.25 15.08
C GLU A 168 -2.60 -16.73 15.50
N GLY A 169 -3.14 -15.78 14.74
CA GLY A 169 -4.39 -15.11 15.07
C GLY A 169 -4.15 -13.85 15.93
N GLY A 170 -4.91 -13.71 17.00
CA GLY A 170 -4.88 -12.54 17.88
C GLY A 170 -5.83 -11.43 17.45
N PHE A 171 -6.71 -11.66 16.47
CA PHE A 171 -7.72 -10.68 16.08
C PHE A 171 -8.87 -10.68 17.08
N CYS A 172 -9.11 -9.53 17.69
CA CYS A 172 -10.19 -9.37 18.66
C CYS A 172 -11.08 -8.16 18.34
N CYS A 173 -12.38 -8.32 18.54
CA CYS A 173 -13.32 -7.21 18.54
C CYS A 173 -13.21 -6.45 19.87
N VAL A 174 -13.78 -5.25 19.93
CA VAL A 174 -13.75 -4.38 21.13
C VAL A 174 -14.19 -5.10 22.41
N ARG A 175 -15.10 -6.09 22.30
CA ARG A 175 -15.54 -6.87 23.45
C ARG A 175 -14.44 -7.79 23.97
N HIS A 176 -13.86 -8.62 23.10
CA HIS A 176 -12.85 -9.60 23.51
C HIS A 176 -11.45 -9.01 23.66
N ALA A 177 -11.24 -7.77 23.21
CA ALA A 177 -10.01 -7.02 23.48
C ALA A 177 -9.82 -6.73 24.98
N LYS A 178 -10.90 -6.42 25.70
CA LYS A 178 -10.85 -6.05 27.13
C LYS A 178 -10.45 -7.20 28.05
N ASP A 179 -10.89 -8.40 27.68
CA ASP A 179 -10.65 -9.62 28.44
C ASP A 179 -9.53 -10.45 27.79
N HIS A 180 -8.69 -9.84 26.95
CA HIS A 180 -7.64 -10.56 26.23
C HIS A 180 -6.49 -10.94 27.17
N ASP A 181 -6.10 -12.21 27.16
CA ASP A 181 -5.13 -12.79 28.12
C ASP A 181 -3.76 -12.09 28.11
N CYS A 182 -3.33 -11.56 26.96
CA CYS A 182 -2.04 -10.86 26.84
C CYS A 182 -2.08 -9.40 27.32
N GLY A 183 -3.24 -8.88 27.75
CA GLY A 183 -3.41 -7.49 28.16
C GLY A 183 -3.70 -6.53 27.00
N GLU A 184 -4.37 -5.41 27.30
CA GLU A 184 -4.76 -4.39 26.32
C GLU A 184 -3.55 -3.67 25.70
N GLU A 185 -2.43 -3.61 26.42
CA GLU A 185 -1.19 -2.96 26.00
C GLU A 185 -0.51 -3.68 24.82
N MET A 186 -0.81 -4.97 24.64
CA MET A 186 -0.29 -5.78 23.53
C MET A 186 -1.17 -5.70 22.29
N LEU A 187 -2.27 -4.94 22.35
CA LEU A 187 -3.23 -4.80 21.26
C LEU A 187 -2.92 -3.57 20.39
N LEU A 188 -2.75 -3.80 19.09
CA LEU A 188 -2.66 -2.76 18.07
C LEU A 188 -3.95 -2.67 17.26
N PRO A 189 -4.30 -1.50 16.70
CA PRO A 189 -5.51 -1.36 15.91
C PRO A 189 -5.41 -2.14 14.59
N VAL A 190 -6.53 -2.71 14.18
CA VAL A 190 -6.68 -3.25 12.82
C VAL A 190 -6.72 -2.08 11.84
N VAL A 191 -5.75 -2.04 10.92
CA VAL A 191 -5.57 -0.96 9.95
C VAL A 191 -5.41 -1.50 8.54
N ASN A 192 -5.67 -0.66 7.54
CA ASN A 192 -5.56 -1.05 6.14
C ASN A 192 -4.10 -1.10 5.67
N SER A 193 -3.22 -1.88 6.31
CA SER A 193 -1.79 -1.91 6.03
C SER A 193 -1.19 -3.31 6.10
N PRO A 194 -0.23 -3.65 5.22
CA PRO A 194 0.55 -4.87 5.36
C PRO A 194 1.55 -4.83 6.52
N ARG A 195 1.73 -3.69 7.19
CA ARG A 195 2.54 -3.51 8.42
C ARG A 195 1.71 -3.70 9.71
N MET A 196 0.39 -3.91 9.58
CA MET A 196 -0.53 -4.09 10.71
C MET A 196 -0.02 -5.18 11.67
N GLY A 197 -0.07 -4.90 12.97
CA GLY A 197 0.36 -5.85 14.01
C GLY A 197 1.87 -5.89 14.25
N VAL A 198 2.66 -4.95 13.71
CA VAL A 198 4.12 -4.97 13.87
C VAL A 198 4.66 -3.67 14.45
N CYS A 199 5.58 -3.79 15.42
CA CYS A 199 6.40 -2.68 15.93
C CYS A 199 5.57 -1.45 16.37
N GLY A 200 4.45 -1.68 17.07
CA GLY A 200 3.58 -0.59 17.54
C GLY A 200 2.90 0.21 16.42
N TYR A 201 2.90 -0.28 15.18
CA TYR A 201 2.33 0.45 14.04
C TYR A 201 0.81 0.55 14.14
N THR A 202 0.30 1.79 14.08
CA THR A 202 -1.13 2.10 14.25
C THR A 202 -1.81 2.69 13.02
N GLY A 203 -1.18 2.65 11.85
CA GLY A 203 -1.71 3.24 10.60
C GLY A 203 -0.99 4.48 10.12
#